data_AF-A0A6P9CUR2-F1
#
_entry.id   AF-A0A6P9CUR2-F1
#
_cell.length_a   1.000
_cell.length_b   1.000
_cell.length_c   1.000
_cell.angle_alpha   90.00
_cell.angle_beta   90.00
_cell.angle_gamma   90.00
#
_symmetry.space_group_name_H-M   'P 1'
#
loop_
_entity.id
_entity.type
_entity.pdbx_description
1 polymer ?
#
loop_
_entity_poly.entity_id
_entity_poly.type
_entity_poly.pdbx_seq_one_letter_code
_entity_poly.pdbx_strand_id
1 'polypeptide(L)'
;MAAGFGSLLRECPLLLPQNREKSVYEGFVTAQGRDFHIRILLPMDGQLKNARIQCSWHLKKLLHGYHLILKQRLEHSSDLVSFMVELKTILYPREQPDCLIDLPVQFSFSWTPQSSLLSIHSQFLAALESLKEFWDVLDEIDEKTWVLEPEKPTRSSTRRRIAIGSNISLNIEVDPRHPTMLPECYFLGADHVVNPLKIKLNSNVHMWNPENSLLKNFKEILEIDFPSREALEKSDFSMDCGICYAYRLDGAIPDQVCDDSHCGQSFHQVCLYEWLRGLPSSRQSFNVIFGECPYCSKQITLKISTKKI
;
A
#
# COMPACT_ATOMS: atom_id res chain seq x y z
N MET A 1 -25.81 -39.35 -13.70
CA MET A 1 -26.67 -38.53 -12.81
C MET A 1 -26.13 -38.37 -11.37
N ALA A 2 -24.82 -38.35 -11.13
CA ALA A 2 -24.24 -38.26 -9.77
C ALA A 2 -23.53 -36.92 -9.45
N ALA A 3 -23.36 -36.02 -10.42
CA ALA A 3 -22.52 -34.83 -10.27
C ALA A 3 -23.15 -33.66 -9.46
N GLY A 4 -24.48 -33.60 -9.33
CA GLY A 4 -25.15 -32.43 -8.73
C GLY A 4 -25.25 -32.41 -7.20
N PHE A 5 -25.50 -33.57 -6.56
CA PHE A 5 -25.80 -33.60 -5.12
C PHE A 5 -24.56 -33.41 -4.23
N GLY A 6 -23.41 -34.00 -4.64
CA GLY A 6 -22.14 -33.79 -3.94
C GLY A 6 -21.67 -32.34 -4.01
N SER A 7 -21.90 -31.66 -5.14
CA SER A 7 -21.60 -30.24 -5.30
C SER A 7 -22.53 -29.36 -4.44
N LEU A 8 -23.83 -29.71 -4.40
CA LEU A 8 -24.79 -29.01 -3.55
C LEU A 8 -24.44 -29.07 -2.06
N LEU A 9 -23.98 -30.22 -1.56
CA LEU A 9 -23.57 -30.37 -0.16
C LEU A 9 -22.30 -29.59 0.20
N ARG A 10 -21.41 -29.33 -0.77
CA ARG A 10 -20.23 -28.47 -0.54
C ARG A 10 -20.64 -27.01 -0.40
N GLU A 11 -21.55 -26.55 -1.25
CA GLU A 11 -22.01 -25.17 -1.23
C GLU A 11 -23.05 -24.92 -0.13
N CYS A 12 -24.09 -25.74 -0.06
CA CYS A 12 -25.21 -25.61 0.88
C CYS A 12 -25.34 -26.91 1.70
N PRO A 13 -24.46 -27.13 2.69
CA PRO A 13 -24.43 -28.37 3.47
C PRO A 13 -25.72 -28.64 4.25
N LEU A 14 -26.47 -27.58 4.55
CA LEU A 14 -27.72 -27.64 5.30
C LEU A 14 -28.97 -27.76 4.42
N LEU A 15 -28.85 -27.87 3.09
CA LEU A 15 -29.99 -28.01 2.18
C LEU A 15 -30.07 -29.43 1.62
N LEU A 16 -31.09 -30.19 2.06
CA LEU A 16 -31.19 -31.62 1.79
C LEU A 16 -32.46 -31.97 1.00
N PRO A 17 -32.39 -32.95 0.07
CA PRO A 17 -33.55 -33.47 -0.62
C PRO A 17 -34.47 -34.19 0.38
N GLN A 18 -35.76 -33.90 0.31
CA GLN A 18 -36.79 -34.44 1.20
C GLN A 18 -37.51 -35.66 0.62
N ASN A 19 -37.25 -35.98 -0.65
CA ASN A 19 -37.86 -37.11 -1.36
C ASN A 19 -36.88 -37.80 -2.29
N ARG A 20 -37.22 -39.05 -2.68
CA ARG A 20 -36.37 -39.89 -3.54
C ARG A 20 -36.25 -39.32 -4.96
N GLU A 21 -37.29 -38.62 -5.41
CA GLU A 21 -37.35 -37.99 -6.72
C GLU A 21 -36.51 -36.70 -6.78
N LYS A 22 -35.96 -36.24 -5.65
CA LYS A 22 -35.16 -35.00 -5.54
C LYS A 22 -35.88 -33.77 -6.12
N SER A 23 -37.19 -33.70 -5.94
CA SER A 23 -38.01 -32.56 -6.37
C SER A 23 -38.30 -31.59 -5.23
N VAL A 24 -38.04 -31.97 -3.98
CA VAL A 24 -38.19 -31.09 -2.82
C VAL A 24 -36.86 -31.00 -2.10
N TYR A 25 -36.34 -29.79 -1.91
CA TYR A 25 -35.16 -29.51 -1.10
C TYR A 25 -35.56 -28.62 0.06
N GLU A 26 -35.12 -28.95 1.26
CA GLU A 26 -35.46 -28.19 2.47
C GLU A 26 -34.28 -28.17 3.43
N GLY A 27 -34.14 -27.06 4.14
CA GLY A 27 -33.12 -26.87 5.15
C GLY A 27 -32.77 -25.40 5.35
N PHE A 28 -31.49 -25.08 5.46
CA PHE A 28 -31.03 -23.72 5.77
C PHE A 28 -30.06 -23.16 4.74
N VAL A 29 -30.15 -21.86 4.50
CA VAL A 29 -29.13 -21.07 3.83
C VAL A 29 -28.49 -20.12 4.84
N THR A 30 -27.17 -20.21 4.96
CA THR A 30 -26.40 -19.32 5.83
C THR A 30 -26.06 -18.04 5.07
N ALA A 31 -26.43 -16.89 5.64
CA ALA A 31 -26.03 -15.58 5.15
C ALA A 31 -25.81 -14.64 6.33
N GLN A 32 -24.77 -13.79 6.25
CA GLN A 32 -24.45 -12.82 7.32
C GLN A 32 -24.32 -13.49 8.71
N GLY A 33 -23.70 -14.67 8.76
CA GLY A 33 -23.52 -15.44 10.00
C GLY A 33 -24.80 -15.99 10.63
N ARG A 34 -25.94 -15.95 9.92
CA ARG A 34 -27.24 -16.46 10.39
C ARG A 34 -27.82 -17.48 9.43
N ASP A 35 -28.50 -18.47 9.98
CA ASP A 35 -29.19 -19.50 9.22
C ASP A 35 -30.64 -19.14 8.98
N PHE A 36 -31.05 -19.24 7.71
CA PHE A 36 -32.42 -18.96 7.30
C PHE A 36 -33.05 -20.21 6.70
N HIS A 37 -34.21 -20.61 7.23
CA HIS A 37 -34.96 -21.72 6.66
C HIS A 37 -35.42 -21.39 5.24
N ILE A 38 -35.18 -22.33 4.32
CA ILE A 38 -35.56 -22.28 2.92
C ILE A 38 -36.01 -23.67 2.45
N ARG A 39 -37.03 -23.68 1.59
CA ARG A 39 -37.59 -24.86 0.94
C ARG A 39 -37.83 -24.57 -0.53
N ILE A 40 -37.27 -25.40 -1.40
CA ILE A 40 -37.33 -25.26 -2.85
C ILE A 40 -38.10 -26.46 -3.42
N LEU A 41 -39.18 -26.15 -4.14
CA LEU A 41 -40.06 -27.13 -4.76
C LEU A 41 -39.85 -27.06 -6.27
N LEU A 42 -39.26 -28.10 -6.85
CA LEU A 42 -39.10 -28.23 -8.29
C LEU A 42 -40.40 -28.76 -8.93
N PRO A 43 -40.73 -28.34 -10.17
CA PRO A 43 -41.83 -28.91 -10.93
C PRO A 43 -41.51 -30.34 -11.39
N MET A 44 -42.49 -31.04 -11.96
CA MET A 44 -42.31 -32.42 -12.43
C MET A 44 -41.28 -32.58 -13.56
N ASP A 45 -40.99 -31.50 -14.29
CA ASP A 45 -39.94 -31.45 -15.32
C ASP A 45 -38.52 -31.31 -14.72
N GLY A 46 -38.41 -31.11 -13.40
CA GLY A 46 -37.15 -30.90 -12.70
C GLY A 46 -36.46 -29.57 -13.00
N GLN A 47 -37.10 -28.66 -13.75
CA GLN A 47 -36.50 -27.39 -14.17
C GLN A 47 -36.67 -26.29 -13.12
N LEU A 48 -35.65 -25.45 -12.95
CA LEU A 48 -35.70 -24.33 -12.00
C LEU A 48 -36.66 -23.22 -12.41
N LYS A 49 -36.95 -23.07 -13.70
CA LYS A 49 -37.75 -21.97 -14.28
C LYS A 49 -39.09 -21.75 -13.58
N ASN A 50 -39.72 -22.83 -13.12
CA ASN A 50 -41.03 -22.82 -12.46
C ASN A 50 -40.96 -23.30 -10.99
N ALA A 51 -39.76 -23.33 -10.41
CA ALA A 51 -39.59 -23.75 -9.02
C ALA A 51 -40.25 -22.76 -8.06
N ARG A 52 -40.84 -23.29 -6.99
CA ARG A 52 -41.44 -22.48 -5.92
C ARG A 52 -40.49 -22.42 -4.74
N ILE A 53 -40.18 -21.21 -4.29
CA ILE A 53 -39.35 -20.97 -3.10
C ILE A 53 -40.27 -20.59 -1.94
N GLN A 54 -40.19 -21.39 -0.89
CA GLN A 54 -40.76 -21.11 0.42
C GLN A 54 -39.61 -20.83 1.38
N CYS A 55 -39.80 -19.91 2.32
CA CYS A 55 -38.74 -19.56 3.25
C CYS A 55 -39.31 -18.97 4.54
N SER A 56 -38.45 -18.91 5.56
CA SER A 56 -38.74 -18.19 6.80
C SER A 56 -39.14 -16.74 6.54
N TRP A 57 -39.94 -16.17 7.46
CA TRP A 57 -40.35 -14.76 7.37
C TRP A 57 -39.15 -13.80 7.34
N HIS A 58 -38.08 -14.12 8.07
CA HIS A 58 -36.84 -13.36 8.08
C HIS A 58 -36.18 -13.34 6.69
N LEU A 59 -36.04 -14.49 6.04
CA LEU A 59 -35.48 -14.57 4.69
C LEU A 59 -36.37 -13.85 3.68
N LYS A 60 -37.69 -14.01 3.80
CA LYS A 60 -38.66 -13.29 2.95
C LYS A 60 -38.53 -11.77 3.08
N LYS A 61 -38.23 -11.27 4.29
CA LYS A 61 -37.95 -9.84 4.53
C LYS A 61 -36.61 -9.41 3.93
N LEU A 62 -35.58 -10.26 3.98
CA LEU A 62 -34.29 -9.98 3.32
C LEU A 62 -34.41 -9.92 1.80
N LEU A 63 -35.20 -10.82 1.23
CA LEU A 63 -35.47 -10.91 -0.21
C LEU A 63 -36.53 -9.91 -0.70
N HIS A 64 -37.08 -9.09 0.20
CA HIS A 64 -38.06 -8.06 -0.16
C HIS A 64 -37.42 -7.03 -1.10
N GLY A 65 -38.05 -6.80 -2.26
CA GLY A 65 -37.50 -5.96 -3.34
C GLY A 65 -36.68 -6.72 -4.40
N TYR A 66 -36.23 -7.95 -4.12
CA TYR A 66 -35.43 -8.77 -5.04
C TYR A 66 -36.24 -9.80 -5.84
N HIS A 67 -37.58 -9.74 -5.79
CA HIS A 67 -38.45 -10.75 -6.41
C HIS A 67 -38.21 -10.93 -7.92
N LEU A 68 -37.99 -9.84 -8.65
CA LEU A 68 -37.68 -9.88 -10.09
C LEU A 68 -36.34 -10.56 -10.36
N ILE A 69 -35.32 -10.24 -9.56
CA ILE A 69 -33.97 -10.80 -9.69
C ILE A 69 -34.01 -12.31 -9.37
N LEU A 70 -34.71 -12.72 -8.31
CA LEU A 70 -34.88 -14.12 -7.97
C LEU A 70 -35.56 -14.91 -9.10
N LYS A 71 -36.60 -14.33 -9.72
CA LYS A 71 -37.27 -14.95 -10.86
C LYS A 71 -36.31 -15.10 -12.04
N GLN A 72 -35.56 -14.07 -12.38
CA GLN A 72 -34.54 -14.14 -13.44
C GLN A 72 -33.46 -15.20 -13.14
N ARG A 73 -32.98 -15.28 -11.90
CA ARG A 73 -31.99 -16.29 -11.50
C ARG A 73 -32.54 -17.71 -11.61
N LEU A 74 -33.79 -17.94 -11.23
CA LEU A 74 -34.48 -19.23 -11.43
C LEU A 74 -34.63 -19.60 -12.92
N GLU A 75 -34.85 -18.61 -13.79
CA GLU A 75 -34.99 -18.84 -15.23
C GLU A 75 -33.65 -19.13 -15.94
N HIS A 76 -32.54 -18.55 -15.47
CA HIS A 76 -31.23 -18.61 -16.12
C HIS A 76 -30.23 -19.58 -15.48
N SER A 77 -30.44 -19.98 -14.22
CA SER A 77 -29.57 -20.94 -13.55
C SER A 77 -29.63 -22.32 -14.23
N SER A 78 -28.47 -22.89 -14.54
CA SER A 78 -28.35 -24.22 -15.15
C SER A 78 -28.80 -25.35 -14.23
N ASP A 79 -28.63 -25.17 -12.92
CA ASP A 79 -28.90 -26.17 -11.90
C ASP A 79 -29.08 -25.53 -10.52
N LEU A 80 -29.54 -26.32 -9.56
CA LEU A 80 -29.83 -25.87 -8.19
C LEU A 80 -28.59 -25.34 -7.47
N VAL A 81 -27.40 -25.87 -7.74
CA VAL A 81 -26.17 -25.42 -7.08
C VAL A 81 -25.85 -24.00 -7.53
N SER A 82 -25.87 -23.78 -8.84
CA SER A 82 -25.68 -22.47 -9.47
C SER A 82 -26.68 -21.45 -8.92
N PHE A 83 -27.96 -21.82 -8.84
CA PHE A 83 -28.98 -20.97 -8.23
C PHE A 83 -28.68 -20.63 -6.77
N MET A 84 -28.26 -21.60 -5.96
CA MET A 84 -27.96 -21.38 -4.55
C MET A 84 -26.75 -20.47 -4.34
N VAL A 85 -25.73 -20.56 -5.19
CA VAL A 85 -24.59 -19.63 -5.19
C VAL A 85 -25.06 -18.21 -5.53
N GLU A 86 -25.90 -18.05 -6.56
CA GLU A 86 -26.46 -16.75 -6.92
C GLU A 86 -27.36 -16.18 -5.80
N LEU A 87 -28.17 -17.01 -5.15
CA LEU A 87 -29.01 -16.62 -4.03
C LEU A 87 -28.17 -16.10 -2.85
N LYS A 88 -27.06 -16.78 -2.52
CA LYS A 88 -26.13 -16.31 -1.49
C LYS A 88 -25.51 -14.95 -1.84
N THR A 89 -25.20 -14.72 -3.11
CA THR A 89 -24.72 -13.42 -3.59
C THR A 89 -25.77 -12.32 -3.41
N ILE A 90 -27.06 -12.61 -3.59
CA ILE A 90 -28.14 -11.65 -3.29
C ILE A 90 -28.23 -11.36 -1.78
N LEU A 91 -27.88 -12.33 -0.94
CA LEU A 91 -27.92 -12.20 0.52
C LEU A 91 -26.66 -11.51 1.11
N TYR A 92 -25.67 -11.15 0.28
CA TYR A 92 -24.38 -10.59 0.68
C TYR A 92 -24.09 -9.24 -0.04
N PRO A 93 -23.61 -8.17 0.64
CA PRO A 93 -23.70 -7.87 2.08
C PRO A 93 -24.50 -6.59 2.41
N ARG A 94 -25.15 -6.56 3.58
CA ARG A 94 -25.66 -5.30 4.19
C ARG A 94 -24.56 -4.52 4.91
N GLU A 95 -23.49 -5.22 5.28
CA GLU A 95 -22.29 -4.66 5.90
C GLU A 95 -21.24 -4.36 4.82
N GLN A 96 -20.45 -3.32 5.03
CA GLN A 96 -19.41 -2.94 4.08
C GLN A 96 -18.32 -4.04 4.05
N PRO A 97 -17.88 -4.50 2.86
CA PRO A 97 -16.79 -5.47 2.79
C PRO A 97 -15.44 -4.84 3.09
N ASP A 98 -14.55 -5.61 3.71
CA ASP A 98 -13.15 -5.23 3.89
C ASP A 98 -12.43 -5.29 2.53
N CYS A 99 -11.73 -4.21 2.19
CA CYS A 99 -10.94 -4.11 0.96
C CYS A 99 -9.49 -3.80 1.31
N LEU A 100 -8.58 -4.70 0.92
CA LEU A 100 -7.13 -4.48 1.01
C LEU A 100 -6.64 -3.95 -0.33
N ILE A 101 -5.96 -2.81 -0.30
CA ILE A 101 -5.48 -2.12 -1.50
C ILE A 101 -4.10 -1.51 -1.24
N ASP A 102 -3.35 -1.31 -2.32
CA ASP A 102 -2.03 -0.69 -2.30
C ASP A 102 -2.09 0.75 -2.84
N LEU A 103 -2.85 1.62 -2.15
CA LEU A 103 -2.96 3.03 -2.50
C LEU A 103 -2.17 3.91 -1.52
N PRO A 104 -1.64 5.06 -1.98
CA PRO A 104 -0.88 5.99 -1.13
C PRO A 104 -1.80 6.80 -0.18
N VAL A 105 -3.12 6.65 -0.33
CA VAL A 105 -4.14 7.30 0.49
C VAL A 105 -5.16 6.27 0.96
N GLN A 106 -5.80 6.56 2.09
CA GLN A 106 -6.92 5.74 2.57
C GLN A 106 -8.09 5.79 1.57
N PHE A 107 -8.51 4.63 1.10
CA PHE A 107 -9.68 4.51 0.23
C PHE A 107 -10.94 4.31 1.05
N SER A 108 -11.69 5.39 1.21
CA SER A 108 -13.06 5.35 1.69
C SER A 108 -14.01 5.25 0.51
N PHE A 109 -14.88 4.25 0.50
CA PHE A 109 -15.95 4.12 -0.49
C PHE A 109 -17.32 4.10 0.19
N SER A 110 -18.33 4.55 -0.54
CA SER A 110 -19.72 4.51 -0.11
C SER A 110 -20.30 3.12 -0.29
N TRP A 111 -20.94 2.62 0.78
CA TRP A 111 -21.62 1.33 0.79
C TRP A 111 -23.05 1.50 1.29
N THR A 112 -24.01 1.01 0.50
CA THR A 112 -25.43 0.93 0.88
C THR A 112 -25.91 -0.52 0.69
N PRO A 113 -27.03 -0.94 1.29
CA PRO A 113 -27.59 -2.28 1.04
C PRO A 113 -27.94 -2.57 -0.43
N GLN A 114 -28.00 -1.54 -1.28
CA GLN A 114 -28.21 -1.65 -2.73
C GLN A 114 -26.89 -1.67 -3.52
N SER A 115 -25.76 -1.43 -2.86
CA SER A 115 -24.44 -1.50 -3.45
C SER A 115 -24.10 -2.94 -3.86
N SER A 116 -23.20 -3.04 -4.83
CA SER A 116 -22.68 -4.31 -5.35
C SER A 116 -21.17 -4.22 -5.53
N LEU A 117 -20.51 -5.35 -5.82
CA LEU A 117 -19.09 -5.34 -6.18
C LEU A 117 -18.79 -4.38 -7.34
N LEU A 118 -19.70 -4.26 -8.31
CA LEU A 118 -19.57 -3.31 -9.41
C LEU A 118 -19.52 -1.86 -8.92
N SER A 119 -20.31 -1.52 -7.89
CA SER A 119 -20.30 -0.18 -7.29
C SER A 119 -18.98 0.14 -6.57
N ILE A 120 -18.33 -0.86 -5.96
CA ILE A 120 -17.00 -0.69 -5.35
C ILE A 120 -15.97 -0.53 -6.46
N HIS A 121 -16.02 -1.39 -7.47
CA HIS A 121 -15.11 -1.35 -8.61
C HIS A 121 -15.14 0.01 -9.33
N SER A 122 -16.32 0.59 -9.58
CA SER A 122 -16.42 1.92 -10.20
C SER A 122 -15.84 3.03 -9.32
N GLN A 123 -16.05 2.99 -7.99
CA GLN A 123 -15.46 3.95 -7.05
C GLN A 123 -13.93 3.78 -7.00
N PHE A 124 -13.44 2.55 -7.07
CA PHE A 124 -12.02 2.26 -7.11
C PHE A 124 -11.36 2.78 -8.39
N LEU A 125 -11.99 2.56 -9.56
CA LEU A 125 -11.50 3.13 -10.83
C LEU A 125 -11.41 4.67 -10.77
N ALA A 126 -12.40 5.34 -10.16
CA ALA A 126 -12.34 6.79 -9.98
C ALA A 126 -11.18 7.22 -9.07
N ALA A 127 -10.89 6.45 -8.02
CA ALA A 127 -9.73 6.70 -7.15
C ALA A 127 -8.41 6.49 -7.91
N LEU A 128 -8.30 5.45 -8.74
CA LEU A 128 -7.12 5.24 -9.59
C LEU A 128 -6.90 6.44 -10.54
N GLU A 129 -7.96 6.90 -11.20
CA GLU A 129 -7.86 8.05 -12.11
C GLU A 129 -7.38 9.32 -11.38
N SER A 130 -7.88 9.55 -10.15
CA SER A 130 -7.46 10.71 -9.34
C SER A 130 -5.99 10.68 -8.90
N LEU A 131 -5.36 9.50 -8.90
CA LEU A 131 -3.97 9.29 -8.49
C LEU A 131 -3.01 9.15 -9.66
N LYS A 132 -3.52 9.25 -10.90
CA LYS A 132 -2.71 9.10 -12.12
C LYS A 132 -1.50 10.04 -12.13
N GLU A 133 -1.71 11.33 -11.87
CA GLU A 133 -0.63 12.32 -11.88
C GLU A 133 0.44 12.03 -10.83
N PHE A 134 0.04 11.54 -9.66
CA PHE A 134 0.97 11.14 -8.60
C PHE A 134 1.88 9.99 -9.05
N TRP A 135 1.32 8.97 -9.70
CA TRP A 135 2.11 7.86 -10.23
C TRP A 135 2.94 8.27 -11.43
N ASP A 136 2.45 9.15 -12.31
CA ASP A 136 3.23 9.67 -13.44
C ASP A 136 4.49 10.42 -12.94
N VAL A 137 4.38 11.21 -11.87
CA VAL A 137 5.51 11.90 -11.22
C VAL A 137 6.52 10.91 -10.65
N LEU A 138 6.07 9.88 -9.92
CA LEU A 138 6.97 8.89 -9.34
C LEU A 138 7.60 7.97 -10.38
N ASP A 139 6.87 7.59 -11.43
CA ASP A 139 7.38 6.76 -12.52
C ASP A 139 8.50 7.51 -13.27
N GLU A 140 8.39 8.84 -13.48
CA GLU A 140 9.48 9.63 -14.05
C GLU A 140 10.75 9.59 -13.19
N ILE A 141 10.61 9.73 -11.87
CA ILE A 141 11.74 9.73 -10.94
C ILE A 141 12.38 8.34 -10.91
N ASP A 142 11.57 7.30 -10.82
CA ASP A 142 12.01 5.90 -10.76
C ASP A 142 12.73 5.47 -12.05
N GLU A 143 12.33 6.03 -13.21
CA GLU A 143 12.96 5.76 -14.50
C GLU A 143 14.24 6.57 -14.72
N LYS A 144 14.25 7.86 -14.39
CA LYS A 144 15.32 8.80 -14.78
C LYS A 144 16.39 9.02 -13.74
N THR A 145 16.18 8.56 -12.50
CA THR A 145 17.13 8.80 -11.40
C THR A 145 17.53 7.49 -10.73
N TRP A 146 18.65 7.53 -10.01
CA TRP A 146 19.00 6.43 -9.13
C TRP A 146 18.26 6.53 -7.78
N VAL A 147 17.11 5.87 -7.70
CA VAL A 147 16.37 5.69 -6.45
C VAL A 147 17.06 4.64 -5.57
N LEU A 148 17.47 5.08 -4.39
CA LEU A 148 18.08 4.28 -3.34
C LEU A 148 17.00 3.61 -2.48
N GLU A 149 15.94 4.34 -2.13
CA GLU A 149 14.87 3.83 -1.27
C GLU A 149 13.47 4.34 -1.66
N PRO A 150 12.45 3.48 -1.59
CA PRO A 150 12.56 2.02 -1.42
C PRO A 150 13.23 1.36 -2.64
N GLU A 151 13.98 0.27 -2.44
CA GLU A 151 14.62 -0.46 -3.55
C GLU A 151 13.61 -1.03 -4.56
N LYS A 152 12.41 -1.34 -4.06
CA LYS A 152 11.27 -1.84 -4.84
C LYS A 152 10.03 -1.04 -4.42
N PRO A 153 9.80 0.14 -5.02
CA PRO A 153 8.63 0.95 -4.69
C PRO A 153 7.34 0.22 -5.00
N THR A 154 6.37 0.36 -4.09
CA THR A 154 4.97 -0.04 -4.28
C THR A 154 4.14 1.16 -4.73
N ARG A 155 2.88 0.95 -5.15
CA ARG A 155 2.01 2.06 -5.57
C ARG A 155 1.53 2.91 -4.38
N SER A 156 1.63 2.39 -3.16
CA SER A 156 1.45 3.14 -1.91
C SER A 156 2.68 3.95 -1.45
N SER A 157 3.86 3.72 -2.02
CA SER A 157 5.11 4.36 -1.58
C SER A 157 5.17 5.82 -2.03
N THR A 158 5.00 6.76 -1.10
CA THR A 158 5.03 8.22 -1.35
C THR A 158 6.43 8.85 -1.26
N ARG A 159 7.39 8.12 -0.71
CA ARG A 159 8.76 8.61 -0.46
C ARG A 159 9.74 8.08 -1.47
N ARG A 160 10.75 8.90 -1.81
CA ARG A 160 11.92 8.49 -2.58
C ARG A 160 13.19 9.06 -1.99
N ARG A 161 14.18 8.21 -1.78
CA ARG A 161 15.57 8.58 -1.52
C ARG A 161 16.32 8.48 -2.84
N ILE A 162 16.81 9.60 -3.35
CA ILE A 162 17.41 9.70 -4.68
C ILE A 162 18.89 10.03 -4.51
N ALA A 163 19.78 9.29 -5.18
CA ALA A 163 21.19 9.64 -5.24
C ALA A 163 21.39 10.91 -6.06
N ILE A 164 22.21 11.85 -5.56
CA ILE A 164 22.53 13.10 -6.27
C ILE A 164 24.03 13.30 -6.51
N GLY A 165 24.88 12.50 -5.86
CA GLY A 165 26.33 12.51 -6.01
C GLY A 165 26.98 11.52 -5.03
N SER A 166 28.30 11.34 -5.06
CA SER A 166 29.00 10.39 -4.19
C SER A 166 28.67 10.63 -2.71
N ASN A 167 28.07 9.63 -2.05
CA ASN A 167 27.66 9.69 -0.64
C ASN A 167 26.65 10.82 -0.28
N ILE A 168 25.91 11.33 -1.26
CA ILE A 168 24.87 12.34 -1.03
C ILE A 168 23.56 11.90 -1.65
N SER A 169 22.48 12.06 -0.90
CA SER A 169 21.13 11.73 -1.37
C SER A 169 20.11 12.79 -0.98
N LEU A 170 19.09 12.97 -1.82
CA LEU A 170 17.91 13.78 -1.57
C LEU A 170 16.75 12.86 -1.17
N ASN A 171 16.16 13.09 -0.02
CA ASN A 171 14.90 12.47 0.36
C ASN A 171 13.74 13.40 0.03
N ILE A 172 12.70 12.86 -0.62
CA ILE A 172 11.45 13.55 -0.91
C ILE A 172 10.24 12.74 -0.42
N GLU A 173 9.19 13.44 -0.03
CA GLU A 173 7.87 12.89 0.29
C GLU A 173 6.80 13.63 -0.52
N VAL A 174 6.25 12.93 -1.52
CA VAL A 174 5.30 13.50 -2.49
C VAL A 174 3.88 13.37 -1.96
N ASP A 175 3.13 14.47 -1.94
CA ASP A 175 1.70 14.45 -1.60
C ASP A 175 0.90 13.83 -2.76
N PRO A 176 0.19 12.71 -2.54
CA PRO A 176 -0.60 12.06 -3.59
C PRO A 176 -1.73 12.91 -4.17
N ARG A 177 -2.18 13.95 -3.44
CA ARG A 177 -3.23 14.87 -3.90
C ARG A 177 -2.69 16.08 -4.64
N HIS A 178 -1.41 16.40 -4.43
CA HIS A 178 -0.74 17.58 -4.97
C HIS A 178 0.70 17.24 -5.42
N PRO A 179 0.86 16.32 -6.38
CA PRO A 179 2.14 15.66 -6.65
C PRO A 179 3.21 16.57 -7.29
N THR A 180 2.82 17.71 -7.86
CA THR A 180 3.70 18.69 -8.50
C THR A 180 4.06 19.88 -7.59
N MET A 181 3.48 19.95 -6.38
CA MET A 181 3.86 20.95 -5.38
C MET A 181 5.23 20.62 -4.79
N LEU A 182 5.89 21.63 -4.20
CA LEU A 182 7.16 21.45 -3.48
C LEU A 182 6.97 20.40 -2.37
N PRO A 183 7.60 19.21 -2.46
CA PRO A 183 7.44 18.17 -1.46
C PRO A 183 8.22 18.51 -0.18
N GLU A 184 7.88 17.84 0.91
CA GLU A 184 8.79 17.77 2.04
C GLU A 184 10.08 17.08 1.58
N CYS A 185 11.23 17.73 1.80
CA CYS A 185 12.50 17.19 1.35
C CYS A 185 13.67 17.58 2.26
N TYR A 186 14.70 16.74 2.27
CA TYR A 186 15.96 16.98 2.99
C TYR A 186 17.12 16.21 2.36
N PHE A 187 18.32 16.75 2.54
CA PHE A 187 19.56 16.14 2.06
C PHE A 187 20.21 15.29 3.15
N LEU A 188 20.84 14.19 2.74
CA LEU A 188 21.68 13.34 3.57
C LEU A 188 23.07 13.27 2.95
N GLY A 189 24.11 13.51 3.75
CA GLY A 189 25.52 13.60 3.34
C GLY A 189 26.30 14.47 4.33
N ALA A 190 27.62 14.57 4.14
CA ALA A 190 28.47 15.44 4.96
C ALA A 190 28.05 16.92 4.85
N ASP A 191 28.06 17.65 5.97
CA ASP A 191 27.51 19.01 6.07
C ASP A 191 28.13 19.97 5.05
N HIS A 192 29.45 19.88 4.85
CA HIS A 192 30.16 20.74 3.90
C HIS A 192 29.70 20.54 2.44
N VAL A 193 29.09 19.38 2.13
CA VAL A 193 28.56 19.08 0.79
C VAL A 193 27.07 19.39 0.67
N VAL A 194 26.28 19.10 1.71
CA VAL A 194 24.83 19.33 1.67
C VAL A 194 24.44 20.79 1.90
N ASN A 195 25.22 21.57 2.65
CA ASN A 195 24.86 22.96 2.98
C ASN A 195 24.78 23.87 1.74
N PRO A 196 25.69 23.80 0.75
CA PRO A 196 25.51 24.51 -0.53
C PRO A 196 24.17 24.18 -1.21
N LEU A 197 23.75 22.91 -1.22
CA LEU A 197 22.48 22.48 -1.83
C LEU A 197 21.26 23.02 -1.06
N LYS A 198 21.32 23.04 0.28
CA LYS A 198 20.28 23.67 1.11
C LYS A 198 20.16 25.16 0.82
N ILE A 199 21.28 25.87 0.65
CA ILE A 199 21.29 27.29 0.30
C ILE A 199 20.65 27.49 -1.07
N LYS A 200 21.06 26.73 -2.10
CA LYS A 200 20.44 26.80 -3.44
C LYS A 200 18.93 26.57 -3.39
N LEU A 201 18.49 25.49 -2.74
CA LEU A 201 17.07 25.18 -2.58
C LEU A 201 16.29 26.35 -1.98
N ASN A 202 16.77 26.93 -0.88
CA ASN A 202 16.09 28.03 -0.20
C ASN A 202 16.11 29.34 -1.00
N SER A 203 17.23 29.65 -1.67
CA SER A 203 17.35 30.85 -2.51
C SER A 203 16.46 30.78 -3.75
N ASN A 204 16.33 29.59 -4.33
CA ASN A 204 15.69 29.36 -5.62
C ASN A 204 14.25 28.81 -5.50
N VAL A 205 13.74 28.59 -4.28
CA VAL A 205 12.41 27.99 -4.04
C VAL A 205 11.28 28.76 -4.73
N HIS A 206 11.43 30.08 -4.87
CA HIS A 206 10.45 30.94 -5.54
C HIS A 206 10.32 30.67 -7.04
N MET A 207 11.26 29.94 -7.65
CA MET A 207 11.20 29.51 -9.05
C MET A 207 10.45 28.18 -9.23
N TRP A 208 9.97 27.54 -8.15
CA TRP A 208 9.20 26.31 -8.23
C TRP A 208 7.93 26.52 -9.07
N ASN A 209 7.77 25.73 -10.13
CA ASN A 209 6.63 25.83 -11.03
C ASN A 209 5.83 24.51 -11.03
N PRO A 210 4.58 24.48 -10.52
CA PRO A 210 3.75 23.28 -10.54
C PRO A 210 3.42 22.73 -11.94
N GLU A 211 3.57 23.55 -12.99
CA GLU A 211 3.41 23.10 -14.38
C GLU A 211 4.62 22.30 -14.90
N ASN A 212 5.76 22.38 -14.20
CA ASN A 212 6.93 21.56 -14.49
C ASN A 212 6.85 20.25 -13.70
N SER A 213 7.48 19.20 -14.23
CA SER A 213 7.65 17.97 -13.47
C SER A 213 8.54 18.19 -12.23
N LEU A 214 8.32 17.38 -11.21
CA LEU A 214 9.06 17.46 -9.94
C LEU A 214 10.57 17.31 -10.17
N LEU A 215 10.98 16.37 -11.03
CA LEU A 215 12.38 16.17 -11.38
C LEU A 215 12.98 17.40 -12.06
N LYS A 216 12.25 18.03 -12.99
CA LYS A 216 12.69 19.25 -13.67
C LYS A 216 12.87 20.41 -12.69
N ASN A 217 11.91 20.63 -11.79
CA ASN A 217 12.03 21.67 -10.76
C ASN A 217 13.28 21.47 -9.90
N PHE A 218 13.51 20.25 -9.38
CA PHE A 218 14.71 19.98 -8.58
C PHE A 218 16.00 20.17 -9.37
N LYS A 219 16.03 19.76 -10.65
CA LYS A 219 17.18 19.93 -11.54
C LYS A 219 17.56 21.41 -11.67
N GLU A 220 16.58 22.26 -11.97
CA GLU A 220 16.78 23.69 -12.19
C GLU A 220 17.13 24.44 -10.90
N ILE A 221 16.42 24.15 -9.81
CA ILE A 221 16.60 24.82 -8.52
C ILE A 221 17.95 24.49 -7.88
N LEU A 222 18.36 23.22 -7.94
CA LEU A 222 19.63 22.76 -7.36
C LEU A 222 20.82 22.96 -8.31
N GLU A 223 20.55 23.18 -9.59
CA GLU A 223 21.54 23.28 -10.67
C GLU A 223 22.44 22.04 -10.68
N ILE A 224 21.84 20.86 -10.63
CA ILE A 224 22.52 19.56 -10.67
C ILE A 224 21.97 18.72 -11.81
N ASP A 225 22.77 17.76 -12.29
CA ASP A 225 22.26 16.65 -13.07
C ASP A 225 22.10 15.44 -12.16
N PHE A 226 20.90 14.84 -12.17
CA PHE A 226 20.66 13.61 -11.43
C PHE A 226 21.39 12.45 -12.12
N PRO A 227 22.16 11.63 -11.39
CA PRO A 227 22.80 10.47 -11.97
C PRO A 227 21.74 9.43 -12.39
N SER A 228 21.93 8.83 -13.57
CA SER A 228 21.17 7.65 -13.95
C SER A 228 21.68 6.42 -13.21
N ARG A 229 20.86 5.37 -13.15
CA ARG A 229 21.21 4.11 -12.50
C ARG A 229 22.42 3.43 -13.14
N GLU A 230 22.64 3.63 -14.43
CA GLU A 230 23.73 3.04 -15.21
C GLU A 230 25.03 3.85 -15.11
N ALA A 231 24.95 5.12 -14.69
CA ALA A 231 26.08 6.05 -14.68
C ALA A 231 27.00 5.89 -13.45
N LEU A 232 26.54 5.22 -12.39
CA LEU A 232 27.30 5.01 -11.16
C LEU A 232 27.44 3.52 -10.86
N GLU A 233 28.63 3.08 -10.46
CA GLU A 233 28.82 1.70 -10.01
C GLU A 233 28.21 1.54 -8.60
N LYS A 234 27.59 0.39 -8.29
CA LYS A 234 27.02 0.14 -6.95
C LYS A 234 28.04 0.31 -5.81
N SER A 235 29.32 0.10 -6.10
CA SER A 235 30.45 0.32 -5.19
C SER A 235 30.65 1.79 -4.80
N ASP A 236 30.23 2.74 -5.64
CA ASP A 236 30.38 4.19 -5.38
C ASP A 236 29.38 4.71 -4.32
N PHE A 237 28.40 3.89 -3.96
CA PHE A 237 27.41 4.14 -2.91
C PHE A 237 27.43 3.04 -1.85
N SER A 238 28.62 2.64 -1.42
CA SER A 238 28.82 1.88 -0.18
C SER A 238 28.39 2.72 1.03
N MET A 239 27.08 2.86 1.23
CA MET A 239 26.44 3.51 2.38
C MET A 239 26.32 2.56 3.57
N ASP A 240 27.14 1.52 3.64
CA ASP A 240 27.16 0.64 4.80
C ASP A 240 27.66 1.40 6.02
N CYS A 241 27.05 1.09 7.17
CA CYS A 241 27.50 1.67 8.41
C CYS A 241 28.94 1.25 8.69
N GLY A 242 29.81 2.20 9.01
CA GLY A 242 31.20 1.90 9.34
C GLY A 242 31.41 1.07 10.62
N ILE A 243 30.35 0.81 11.39
CA ILE A 243 30.44 0.04 12.65
C ILE A 243 29.89 -1.37 12.46
N CYS A 244 28.65 -1.50 11.97
CA CYS A 244 28.02 -2.81 11.80
C CYS A 244 28.19 -3.40 10.40
N TYR A 245 28.78 -2.65 9.46
CA TYR A 245 28.99 -3.06 8.06
C TYR A 245 27.72 -3.54 7.35
N ALA A 246 26.57 -3.03 7.80
CA ALA A 246 25.28 -3.31 7.21
C ALA A 246 24.66 -2.00 6.71
N TYR A 247 24.00 -2.08 5.56
CA TYR A 247 23.17 -0.99 5.06
C TYR A 247 21.89 -0.82 5.88
N ARG A 248 21.30 -1.92 6.36
CA ARG A 248 20.07 -1.90 7.17
C ARG A 248 20.30 -2.50 8.55
N LEU A 249 19.88 -1.77 9.57
CA LEU A 249 19.80 -2.24 10.95
C LEU A 249 18.40 -1.89 11.48
N ASP A 250 17.56 -2.90 11.71
CA ASP A 250 16.17 -2.75 12.17
C ASP A 250 15.34 -1.75 11.31
N GLY A 251 15.56 -1.77 9.99
CA GLY A 251 14.89 -0.86 9.05
C GLY A 251 15.51 0.53 8.95
N ALA A 252 16.43 0.90 9.84
CA ALA A 252 17.19 2.15 9.76
C ALA A 252 18.37 2.04 8.79
N ILE A 253 18.74 3.19 8.22
CA ILE A 253 19.88 3.37 7.32
C ILE A 253 20.95 4.27 7.96
N PRO A 254 22.21 4.23 7.48
CA PRO A 254 23.25 5.14 7.92
C PRO A 254 22.93 6.57 7.45
N ASP A 255 22.59 7.42 8.40
CA ASP A 255 22.21 8.82 8.18
C ASP A 255 23.15 9.81 8.88
N GLN A 256 24.05 9.31 9.74
CA GLN A 256 25.09 10.11 10.38
C GLN A 256 26.38 10.00 9.58
N VAL A 257 26.90 11.11 9.05
CA VAL A 257 28.09 11.12 8.20
C VAL A 257 29.20 11.90 8.89
N CYS A 258 30.45 11.41 8.80
CA CYS A 258 31.60 12.19 9.25
C CYS A 258 31.83 13.40 8.33
N ASP A 259 31.90 14.59 8.91
CA ASP A 259 32.05 15.84 8.15
C ASP A 259 33.48 16.11 7.64
N ASP A 260 34.47 15.31 8.06
CA ASP A 260 35.83 15.45 7.55
C ASP A 260 35.88 15.07 6.06
N SER A 261 36.41 15.96 5.23
CA SER A 261 36.45 15.84 3.78
C SER A 261 37.24 14.64 3.26
N HIS A 262 38.12 14.06 4.08
CA HIS A 262 38.91 12.88 3.74
C HIS A 262 38.31 11.58 4.31
N CYS A 263 37.21 11.66 5.06
CA CYS A 263 36.55 10.51 5.69
C CYS A 263 35.20 10.20 5.05
N GLY A 264 34.19 11.05 5.24
CA GLY A 264 32.84 10.83 4.69
C GLY A 264 32.14 9.54 5.12
N GLN A 265 32.66 8.80 6.11
CA GLN A 265 32.08 7.52 6.54
C GLN A 265 30.69 7.73 7.17
N SER A 266 29.73 6.89 6.77
CA SER A 266 28.36 6.91 7.28
C SER A 266 28.14 5.88 8.40
N PHE A 267 27.23 6.19 9.33
CA PHE A 267 26.89 5.38 10.48
C PHE A 267 25.38 5.43 10.76
N HIS A 268 24.80 4.31 11.22
CA HIS A 268 23.49 4.35 11.85
C HIS A 268 23.55 5.19 13.12
N GLN A 269 22.51 5.97 13.40
CA GLN A 269 22.39 6.73 14.64
C GLN A 269 22.61 5.85 15.88
N VAL A 270 22.03 4.64 15.91
CA VAL A 270 22.17 3.70 17.04
C VAL A 270 23.60 3.19 17.16
N CYS A 271 24.22 2.76 16.06
CA CYS A 271 25.61 2.29 16.08
C CYS A 271 26.57 3.37 16.59
N LEU A 272 26.45 4.60 16.09
CA LEU A 272 27.31 5.70 16.49
C LEU A 272 27.03 6.12 17.95
N TYR A 273 25.78 6.08 18.39
CA TYR A 273 25.41 6.33 19.79
C TYR A 273 26.07 5.33 20.74
N GLU A 274 25.93 4.04 20.43
CA GLU A 274 26.51 2.93 21.21
C GLU A 274 28.04 3.02 21.28
N TRP A 275 28.68 3.43 20.18
CA TRP A 275 30.11 3.65 20.13
C TRP A 275 30.54 4.84 21.00
N LEU A 276 29.96 6.02 20.76
CA LEU A 276 30.40 7.25 21.41
C LEU A 276 30.16 7.23 22.93
N ARG A 277 29.08 6.60 23.41
CA ARG A 277 28.80 6.50 24.85
C ARG A 277 29.80 5.62 25.61
N GLY A 278 30.47 4.70 24.91
CA GLY A 278 31.49 3.83 25.48
C GLY A 278 32.87 4.48 25.63
N LEU A 279 33.08 5.66 25.02
CA LEU A 279 34.38 6.34 25.03
C LEU A 279 34.49 7.37 26.15
N PRO A 280 35.59 7.36 26.94
CA PRO A 280 35.82 8.38 27.98
C PRO A 280 36.13 9.77 27.41
N SER A 281 36.53 9.86 26.14
CA SER A 281 36.78 11.13 25.43
C SER A 281 35.50 11.82 24.97
N SER A 282 34.39 11.10 24.84
CA SER A 282 33.12 11.67 24.43
C SER A 282 32.55 12.62 25.49
N ARG A 283 31.82 13.62 25.03
CA ARG A 283 31.13 14.61 25.87
C ARG A 283 29.68 14.67 25.44
N GLN A 284 28.77 14.66 26.40
CA GLN A 284 27.34 14.83 26.13
C GLN A 284 26.87 16.18 26.65
N SER A 285 26.12 16.91 25.82
CA SER A 285 25.41 18.12 26.20
C SER A 285 23.96 18.00 25.70
N PHE A 286 22.99 17.99 26.62
CA PHE A 286 21.58 17.73 26.32
C PHE A 286 21.38 16.46 25.47
N ASN A 287 20.80 16.62 24.28
CA ASN A 287 20.55 15.56 23.30
C ASN A 287 21.64 15.49 22.22
N VAL A 288 22.83 16.01 22.47
CA VAL A 288 23.95 15.98 21.52
C VAL A 288 25.16 15.33 22.18
N ILE A 289 25.76 14.35 21.49
CA ILE A 289 27.03 13.73 21.87
C ILE A 289 28.10 14.22 20.92
N PHE A 290 29.21 14.68 21.49
CA PHE A 290 30.42 15.06 20.77
C PHE A 290 31.49 14.01 21.06
N GLY A 291 32.19 13.55 20.02
CA GLY A 291 33.32 12.66 20.21
C GLY A 291 34.15 12.55 18.94
N GLU A 292 34.82 11.42 18.76
CA GLU A 292 35.75 11.19 17.65
C GLU A 292 35.19 10.12 16.71
N CYS A 293 35.34 10.36 15.40
CA CYS A 293 34.94 9.41 14.36
C CYS A 293 35.75 8.11 14.47
N PRO A 294 35.11 6.92 14.43
CA PRO A 294 35.82 5.63 14.52
C PRO A 294 36.87 5.40 13.42
N TYR A 295 36.79 6.13 12.30
CA TYR A 295 37.65 5.93 11.13
C TYR A 295 38.81 6.93 11.07
N CYS A 296 38.53 8.23 11.22
CA CYS A 296 39.53 9.28 11.05
C CYS A 296 39.94 9.97 12.35
N SER A 297 39.31 9.61 13.48
CA SER A 297 39.53 10.23 14.80
C SER A 297 39.27 11.75 14.85
N LYS A 298 38.65 12.33 13.81
CA LYS A 298 38.23 13.73 13.79
C LYS A 298 36.92 13.91 14.55
N GLN A 299 36.63 15.15 14.93
CA GLN A 299 35.43 15.47 15.69
C GLN A 299 34.17 15.09 14.91
N ILE A 300 33.25 14.38 15.57
CA ILE A 300 31.94 14.02 15.04
C ILE A 300 30.87 14.37 16.08
N THR A 301 29.73 14.84 15.60
CA THR A 301 28.60 15.24 16.44
C THR A 301 27.40 14.35 16.13
N LEU A 302 26.76 13.83 17.16
CA LEU A 302 25.56 13.02 17.06
C LEU A 302 24.42 13.69 17.81
N LYS A 303 23.35 14.04 17.09
CA LYS A 303 22.10 14.49 17.71
C LYS A 303 21.21 13.28 17.99
N ILE A 304 20.95 13.00 19.26
CA ILE A 304 20.06 11.92 19.70
C ILE A 304 18.64 12.32 19.31
N SER A 305 18.13 11.68 18.25
CA SER A 305 16.73 11.83 17.83
C SER A 305 15.91 10.72 18.47
N THR A 306 14.91 11.09 19.28
CA THR A 306 13.91 10.15 19.80
C THR A 306 12.88 9.85 18.72
N LYS A 307 13.30 9.25 17.60
CA LYS A 307 12.34 8.56 16.74
C LYS A 307 12.01 7.26 17.44
N LYS A 308 10.79 7.15 17.97
CA LYS A 308 10.26 5.86 18.42
C LYS A 308 10.31 4.92 17.22
N ILE A 309 10.98 3.79 17.41
CA ILE A 309 10.80 2.57 16.61
C ILE A 309 9.31 2.21 16.63
#